data_AF-A0A7Y2FM93-F1
#
_entry.id   AF-A0A7Y2FM93-F1
#
_cell.length_a   1.000
_cell.length_b   1.000
_cell.length_c   1.000
_cell.angle_alpha   90.00
_cell.angle_beta   90.00
_cell.angle_gamma   90.00
#
_symmetry.space_group_name_H-M   'P 1'
#
loop_
_entity.id
_entity.type
_entity.pdbx_description
1 polymer ?
#
loop_
_entity_poly.entity_id
_entity_poly.type
_entity_poly.pdbx_seq_one_letter_code
_entity_poly.pdbx_strand_id
1 'polypeptide(L)'
;MKEQVLQSIEEVWRRDVVAIEEAFEESIRDLTALVRLDEYHRHGHDPEQLERALGPLAATNMDVASLSRLLDGGTRSRAMPPGRLQRVDALIGTLGEMKEAWSGRPVDPVSIEIETDEREILKLAEEHFNRCAEAFRALRIAQLELRGKYDAEFHDPAFAGFTWRALGPAELRSCPPFVVMASFDGDRGARLRKVMSLLQSGMPIKVAALRSSFRDARAASIDAGVPSTMTVETLPLAMRGVYFVQTCAAAPEFQKQLSAGLTAPRPGVISVLCQRDDEEQAAFRSRAEHAVRARAFPMFTYDPDRDSRFVLCFDLSSNPSLDAP
;
A
#
# COMPACT_ATOMS: atom_id res chain seq x y z
N MET A 1 24.76 0.87 1.06
CA MET A 1 23.56 1.68 1.44
C MET A 1 22.40 1.56 0.44
N LYS A 2 22.63 1.66 -0.88
CA LYS A 2 21.58 1.40 -1.90
C LYS A 2 20.91 0.03 -1.67
N GLU A 3 21.71 -0.99 -1.38
CA GLU A 3 21.24 -2.33 -1.03
C GLU A 3 20.36 -2.36 0.23
N GLN A 4 20.68 -1.58 1.27
CA GLN A 4 19.85 -1.51 2.48
C GLN A 4 18.50 -0.83 2.22
N VAL A 5 18.47 0.21 1.38
CA VAL A 5 17.23 0.85 0.95
C VAL A 5 16.40 -0.12 0.11
N LEU A 6 17.03 -0.87 -0.81
CA LEU A 6 16.37 -1.90 -1.61
C LEU A 6 15.80 -3.03 -0.73
N GLN A 7 16.56 -3.52 0.25
CA GLN A 7 16.09 -4.51 1.22
C GLN A 7 14.84 -4.01 1.97
N SER A 8 14.85 -2.78 2.48
CA SER A 8 13.67 -2.22 3.15
C SER A 8 12.48 -2.06 2.22
N ILE A 9 12.71 -1.74 0.93
CA ILE A 9 11.65 -1.68 -0.09
C ILE A 9 11.08 -3.08 -0.31
N GLU A 10 11.92 -4.10 -0.48
CA GLU A 10 11.52 -5.50 -0.64
C GLU A 10 10.71 -6.00 0.56
N GLU A 11 11.14 -5.67 1.79
CA GLU A 11 10.44 -6.04 3.02
C GLU A 11 9.04 -5.42 3.10
N VAL A 12 8.92 -4.10 2.83
CA VAL A 12 7.63 -3.42 2.79
C VAL A 12 6.74 -3.99 1.69
N TRP A 13 7.30 -4.18 0.50
CA TRP A 13 6.58 -4.73 -0.64
C TRP A 13 6.05 -6.14 -0.35
N ARG A 14 6.89 -7.02 0.21
CA ARG A 14 6.50 -8.38 0.60
C ARG A 14 5.40 -8.37 1.63
N ARG A 15 5.52 -7.53 2.66
CA ARG A 15 4.50 -7.39 3.71
C ARG A 15 3.15 -6.97 3.12
N ASP A 16 3.15 -5.99 2.22
CA ASP A 16 1.91 -5.46 1.64
C ASP A 16 1.28 -6.45 0.65
N VAL A 17 2.09 -7.21 -0.10
CA VAL A 17 1.62 -8.30 -0.95
C VAL A 17 0.96 -9.41 -0.11
N VAL A 18 1.61 -9.85 0.97
CA VAL A 18 1.06 -10.87 1.88
C VAL A 18 -0.24 -10.40 2.52
N ALA A 19 -0.32 -9.14 2.97
CA ALA A 19 -1.53 -8.60 3.57
C ALA A 19 -2.73 -8.62 2.60
N ILE A 20 -2.50 -8.33 1.32
CA ILE A 20 -3.54 -8.40 0.29
C ILE A 20 -3.93 -9.86 0.01
N GLU A 21 -2.97 -10.78 -0.04
CA GLU A 21 -3.23 -12.21 -0.20
C GLU A 21 -4.06 -12.78 0.95
N GLU A 22 -3.71 -12.46 2.19
CA GLU A 22 -4.47 -12.84 3.39
C GLU A 22 -5.91 -12.29 3.33
N ALA A 23 -6.09 -11.04 2.89
CA ALA A 23 -7.41 -10.45 2.72
C ALA A 23 -8.25 -11.16 1.65
N PHE A 24 -7.62 -11.63 0.56
CA PHE A 24 -8.29 -12.47 -0.43
C PHE A 24 -8.70 -13.82 0.17
N GLU A 25 -7.79 -14.49 0.88
CA GLU A 25 -8.09 -15.78 1.51
C GLU A 25 -9.23 -15.69 2.53
N GLU A 26 -9.22 -14.66 3.37
CA GLU A 26 -10.28 -14.40 4.34
C GLU A 26 -11.61 -14.16 3.63
N SER A 27 -11.63 -13.29 2.63
CA SER A 27 -12.84 -12.99 1.86
C SER A 27 -13.41 -14.22 1.14
N ILE A 28 -12.55 -15.05 0.53
CA ILE A 28 -12.95 -16.31 -0.13
C ILE A 28 -13.53 -17.28 0.89
N ARG A 29 -12.88 -17.42 2.06
CA ARG A 29 -13.33 -18.31 3.13
C ARG A 29 -14.71 -17.90 3.65
N ASP A 30 -14.91 -16.61 3.90
CA ASP A 30 -16.15 -16.07 4.43
C ASP A 30 -17.30 -16.17 3.41
N LEU A 31 -17.03 -15.88 2.13
CA LEU A 31 -18.02 -16.04 1.07
C LEU A 31 -18.39 -17.52 0.86
N THR A 32 -17.40 -18.42 0.92
CA THR A 32 -17.65 -19.86 0.85
C THR A 32 -18.50 -20.34 2.04
N ALA A 33 -18.24 -19.83 3.24
CA ALA A 33 -19.07 -20.11 4.41
C ALA A 33 -20.50 -19.57 4.24
N LEU A 34 -20.66 -18.39 3.64
CA LEU A 34 -21.97 -17.82 3.31
C LEU A 34 -22.74 -18.70 2.31
N VAL A 35 -22.09 -19.22 1.26
CA VAL A 35 -22.69 -20.16 0.30
C VAL A 35 -23.11 -21.44 0.99
N ARG A 36 -22.25 -22.04 1.83
CA ARG A 36 -22.59 -23.25 2.61
C ARG A 36 -23.77 -23.05 3.54
N LEU A 37 -23.89 -21.88 4.16
CA LEU A 37 -25.04 -21.53 5.00
C LEU A 37 -26.33 -21.43 4.16
N ASP A 38 -26.22 -20.87 2.95
CA ASP A 38 -27.36 -20.80 2.02
C ASP A 38 -27.81 -22.19 1.54
N GLU A 39 -26.87 -23.07 1.21
CA GLU A 39 -27.15 -24.48 0.90
C GLU A 39 -27.91 -25.16 2.05
N TYR A 40 -27.50 -24.91 3.30
CA TYR A 40 -28.23 -25.40 4.47
C TYR A 40 -29.64 -24.81 4.58
N HIS A 41 -29.83 -23.52 4.34
CA HIS A 41 -31.17 -22.91 4.35
C HIS A 41 -32.09 -23.43 3.23
N ARG A 42 -31.52 -23.82 2.08
CA ARG A 42 -32.28 -24.38 0.96
C ARG A 42 -32.60 -25.87 1.11
N HIS A 43 -31.62 -26.66 1.55
CA HIS A 43 -31.61 -28.12 1.46
C HIS A 43 -31.38 -28.84 2.80
N GLY A 44 -31.08 -28.11 3.88
CA GLY A 44 -30.74 -28.70 5.18
C GLY A 44 -31.90 -29.43 5.87
N HIS A 45 -33.13 -29.22 5.40
CA HIS A 45 -34.32 -29.94 5.88
C HIS A 45 -34.92 -30.86 4.82
N ASP A 46 -34.23 -31.08 3.71
CA ASP A 46 -34.64 -32.10 2.76
C ASP A 46 -34.58 -33.47 3.45
N PRO A 47 -35.53 -34.38 3.17
CA PRO A 47 -35.66 -35.65 3.89
C PRO A 47 -34.35 -36.45 3.94
N GLU A 48 -33.60 -36.48 2.83
CA GLU A 48 -32.32 -37.18 2.72
C GLU A 48 -31.24 -36.61 3.65
N GLN A 49 -31.19 -35.28 3.83
CA GLN A 49 -30.22 -34.64 4.70
C GLN A 49 -30.58 -34.80 6.17
N LEU A 50 -31.88 -34.78 6.49
CA LEU A 50 -32.37 -35.07 7.85
C LEU A 50 -32.08 -36.51 8.26
N GLU A 51 -32.27 -37.48 7.36
CA GLU A 51 -31.90 -38.87 7.60
C GLU A 51 -30.39 -39.03 7.85
N ARG A 52 -29.54 -38.36 7.06
CA ARG A 52 -28.08 -38.36 7.29
C ARG A 52 -27.69 -37.74 8.63
N ALA A 53 -28.32 -36.63 9.01
CA ALA A 53 -27.98 -35.90 10.24
C ALA A 53 -28.46 -36.61 11.52
N LEU A 54 -29.67 -37.19 11.48
CA LEU A 54 -30.27 -37.89 12.62
C LEU A 54 -29.82 -39.37 12.72
N GLY A 55 -29.21 -39.88 11.65
CA GLY A 55 -28.66 -41.23 11.59
C GLY A 55 -29.74 -42.31 11.37
N PRO A 56 -29.31 -43.58 11.26
CA PRO A 56 -30.16 -44.69 10.81
C PRO A 56 -31.32 -45.03 11.75
N LEU A 57 -31.29 -44.58 13.01
CA LEU A 57 -32.35 -44.85 14.00
C LEU A 57 -33.52 -43.87 13.91
N ALA A 58 -33.35 -42.75 13.19
CA ALA A 58 -34.36 -41.70 13.12
C ALA A 58 -35.52 -42.06 12.20
N ALA A 59 -35.23 -42.68 11.05
CA ALA A 59 -36.25 -43.15 10.10
C ALA A 59 -37.15 -44.25 10.71
N THR A 60 -36.64 -44.99 11.70
CA THR A 60 -37.39 -46.07 12.37
C THR A 60 -38.37 -45.56 13.42
N ASN A 61 -38.07 -44.43 14.05
CA ASN A 61 -38.82 -43.91 15.21
C ASN A 61 -39.57 -42.58 14.93
N MET A 62 -39.35 -41.95 13.76
CA MET A 62 -39.90 -40.63 13.45
C MET A 62 -40.20 -40.49 11.94
N ASP A 63 -41.32 -39.84 11.60
CA ASP A 63 -41.66 -39.49 10.22
C ASP A 63 -40.84 -38.27 9.76
N VAL A 64 -39.72 -38.54 9.10
CA VAL A 64 -38.79 -37.54 8.58
C VAL A 64 -39.44 -36.63 7.53
N ALA A 65 -40.39 -37.15 6.75
CA ALA A 65 -41.09 -36.36 5.73
C ALA A 65 -42.05 -35.33 6.37
N SER A 66 -42.69 -35.69 7.48
CA SER A 66 -43.49 -34.74 8.26
C SER A 66 -42.62 -33.70 8.99
N LEU A 67 -41.46 -34.09 9.52
CA LEU A 67 -40.50 -33.16 10.12
C LEU A 67 -39.95 -32.16 9.09
N SER A 68 -39.57 -32.64 7.90
CA SER A 68 -39.11 -31.84 6.77
C SER A 68 -40.12 -30.74 6.41
N ARG A 69 -41.40 -31.12 6.24
CA ARG A 69 -42.48 -30.16 5.94
C ARG A 69 -42.69 -29.10 7.02
N LEU A 70 -42.50 -29.45 8.29
CA LEU A 70 -42.64 -28.51 9.41
C LEU A 70 -41.47 -27.51 9.46
N LEU A 71 -40.26 -27.96 9.16
CA LEU A 71 -39.06 -27.13 9.20
C LEU A 71 -38.92 -26.25 7.94
N ASP A 72 -39.35 -26.75 6.77
CA ASP A 72 -39.26 -26.07 5.48
C ASP A 72 -39.89 -24.67 5.43
N GLY A 73 -40.96 -24.45 6.20
CA GLY A 73 -41.74 -23.21 6.14
C GLY A 73 -40.98 -21.95 6.57
N GLY A 74 -40.01 -22.07 7.49
CA GLY A 74 -39.26 -20.92 8.03
C GLY A 74 -37.90 -20.69 7.38
N THR A 75 -37.25 -21.76 6.92
CA THR A 75 -35.84 -21.74 6.49
C THR A 75 -35.69 -21.36 5.02
N ARG A 76 -36.63 -21.76 4.16
CA ARG A 76 -36.63 -21.35 2.73
C ARG A 76 -36.80 -19.85 2.55
N SER A 77 -37.45 -19.16 3.48
CA SER A 77 -37.53 -17.68 3.49
C SER A 77 -36.19 -17.00 3.82
N ARG A 78 -35.22 -17.74 4.39
CA ARG A 78 -33.87 -17.24 4.71
C ARG A 78 -32.84 -17.56 3.62
N ALA A 79 -33.23 -18.30 2.58
CA ALA A 79 -32.38 -18.56 1.44
C ALA A 79 -32.13 -17.25 0.66
N MET A 80 -30.91 -17.10 0.17
CA MET A 80 -30.49 -15.99 -0.66
C MET A 80 -31.24 -16.02 -2.01
N PRO A 81 -31.59 -14.84 -2.57
CA PRO A 81 -32.10 -14.76 -3.92
C PRO A 81 -31.13 -15.42 -4.92
N PRO A 82 -31.63 -16.13 -5.96
CA PRO A 82 -30.78 -16.88 -6.88
C PRO A 82 -29.75 -15.98 -7.60
N GLY A 83 -30.12 -14.75 -7.94
CA GLY A 83 -29.19 -13.79 -8.54
C GLY A 83 -28.06 -13.35 -7.61
N ARG A 84 -28.27 -13.34 -6.28
CA ARG A 84 -27.21 -13.06 -5.31
C ARG A 84 -26.25 -14.25 -5.18
N LEU A 85 -26.78 -15.48 -5.11
CA LEU A 85 -25.96 -16.68 -5.05
C LEU A 85 -25.00 -16.76 -6.26
N GLN A 86 -25.53 -16.58 -7.48
CA GLN A 86 -24.71 -16.58 -8.71
C GLN A 86 -23.59 -15.53 -8.68
N ARG A 87 -23.87 -14.32 -8.16
CA ARG A 87 -22.84 -13.28 -8.03
C ARG A 87 -21.78 -13.64 -7.01
N VAL A 88 -22.18 -14.19 -5.85
CA VAL A 88 -21.24 -14.61 -4.80
C VAL A 88 -20.32 -15.72 -5.31
N ASP A 89 -20.87 -16.71 -6.02
CA ASP A 89 -20.07 -17.79 -6.62
C ASP A 89 -19.08 -17.25 -7.67
N ALA A 90 -19.54 -16.35 -8.55
CA ALA A 90 -18.67 -15.70 -9.54
C ALA A 90 -17.56 -14.86 -8.87
N LEU A 91 -17.89 -14.17 -7.77
CA LEU A 91 -16.95 -13.38 -6.99
C LEU A 91 -15.90 -14.26 -6.31
N ILE A 92 -16.28 -15.40 -5.74
CA ILE A 92 -15.32 -16.38 -5.19
C ILE A 92 -14.32 -16.81 -6.26
N GLY A 93 -14.80 -17.12 -7.47
CA GLY A 93 -13.94 -17.46 -8.61
C GLY A 93 -12.98 -16.33 -8.98
N THR A 94 -13.49 -15.10 -9.10
CA THR A 94 -12.68 -13.91 -9.43
C THR A 94 -11.61 -13.65 -8.37
N LEU A 95 -11.97 -13.71 -7.07
CA LEU A 95 -11.02 -13.52 -5.98
C LEU A 95 -9.93 -14.60 -5.99
N GLY A 96 -10.29 -15.85 -6.31
CA GLY A 96 -9.34 -16.95 -6.44
C GLY A 96 -8.33 -16.72 -7.57
N GLU A 97 -8.80 -16.34 -8.76
CA GLU A 97 -7.92 -16.00 -9.89
C GLU A 97 -7.00 -14.82 -9.58
N MET A 98 -7.54 -13.77 -8.94
CA MET A 98 -6.77 -12.60 -8.54
C MET A 98 -5.73 -12.93 -7.49
N LYS A 99 -6.05 -13.80 -6.53
CA LYS A 99 -5.10 -14.27 -5.52
C LYS A 99 -3.90 -14.94 -6.19
N GLU A 100 -4.12 -15.92 -7.07
CA GLU A 100 -3.04 -16.61 -7.78
C GLU A 100 -2.18 -15.64 -8.62
N ALA A 101 -2.81 -14.68 -9.30
CA ALA A 101 -2.11 -13.64 -10.06
C ALA A 101 -1.32 -12.66 -9.18
N TRP A 102 -1.67 -12.52 -7.90
CA TRP A 102 -0.99 -11.68 -6.92
C TRP A 102 0.19 -12.41 -6.28
N SER A 103 -0.01 -13.67 -5.86
CA SER A 103 0.99 -14.52 -5.20
C SER A 103 2.13 -14.93 -6.15
N GLY A 104 1.84 -15.12 -7.44
CA GLY A 104 2.84 -15.52 -8.44
C GLY A 104 3.83 -14.42 -8.86
N ARG A 105 3.76 -13.22 -8.27
CA ARG A 105 4.61 -12.09 -8.69
C ARG A 105 6.01 -12.17 -8.09
N PRO A 106 7.06 -12.00 -8.91
CA PRO A 106 8.39 -11.81 -8.35
C PRO A 106 8.38 -10.56 -7.47
N VAL A 107 8.99 -10.65 -6.30
CA VAL A 107 9.24 -9.54 -5.36
C VAL A 107 10.33 -8.61 -5.92
N ASP A 108 10.45 -8.50 -7.24
CA ASP A 108 11.38 -7.55 -7.84
C ASP A 108 10.76 -6.18 -7.65
N PRO A 109 11.31 -5.33 -6.77
CA PRO A 109 10.79 -4.01 -6.58
C PRO A 109 10.94 -3.29 -7.90
N VAL A 110 9.88 -2.64 -8.37
CA VAL A 110 9.96 -1.74 -9.51
C VAL A 110 10.74 -0.50 -9.05
N SER A 111 12.07 -0.63 -8.95
CA SER A 111 12.98 0.47 -8.69
C SER A 111 13.32 1.09 -10.03
N ILE A 112 12.57 2.14 -10.40
CA ILE A 112 12.83 2.86 -11.64
C ILE A 112 13.84 3.96 -11.35
N GLU A 113 14.88 4.05 -12.15
CA GLU A 113 15.85 5.14 -12.03
C GLU A 113 15.23 6.45 -12.59
N ILE A 114 15.52 7.57 -11.93
CA ILE A 114 14.98 8.89 -12.29
C ILE A 114 15.35 9.33 -13.72
N GLU A 115 16.35 8.70 -14.32
CA GLU A 115 16.81 8.88 -15.69
C GLU A 115 15.78 8.41 -16.73
N THR A 116 14.92 7.42 -16.41
CA THR A 116 13.83 6.94 -17.29
C THR A 116 12.84 8.05 -17.61
N ASP A 117 12.27 8.10 -18.82
CA ASP A 117 11.39 9.21 -19.23
C ASP A 117 10.25 9.50 -18.24
N GLU A 118 9.93 10.78 -18.04
CA GLU A 118 8.90 11.18 -17.07
C GLU A 118 7.53 10.57 -17.39
N ARG A 119 7.16 10.51 -18.67
CA ARG A 119 5.85 9.98 -19.09
C ARG A 119 5.78 8.47 -18.88
N GLU A 120 6.90 7.78 -19.11
CA GLU A 120 7.02 6.34 -18.85
C GLU A 120 6.87 6.03 -17.36
N ILE A 121 7.55 6.79 -16.48
CA ILE A 121 7.41 6.65 -15.02
C ILE A 121 5.95 6.82 -14.60
N LEU A 122 5.29 7.89 -15.07
CA LEU A 122 3.89 8.18 -14.71
C LEU A 122 2.94 7.08 -15.20
N LYS A 123 3.16 6.56 -16.41
CA LYS A 123 2.36 5.45 -16.96
C LYS A 123 2.52 4.18 -16.12
N LEU A 124 3.75 3.79 -15.79
CA LEU A 124 4.02 2.61 -14.97
C LEU A 124 3.46 2.75 -13.55
N ALA A 125 3.55 3.95 -12.97
CA ALA A 125 2.95 4.25 -11.67
C ALA A 125 1.42 4.10 -11.72
N GLU A 126 0.76 4.65 -12.73
CA GLU A 126 -0.69 4.57 -12.87
C GLU A 126 -1.17 3.13 -13.11
N GLU A 127 -0.48 2.36 -13.94
CA GLU A 127 -0.73 0.92 -14.14
C GLU A 127 -0.54 0.13 -12.83
N HIS A 128 0.50 0.44 -12.07
CA HIS A 128 0.75 -0.19 -10.77
C HIS A 128 -0.38 0.06 -9.78
N PHE A 129 -0.79 1.31 -9.58
CA PHE A 129 -1.83 1.64 -8.62
C PHE A 129 -3.24 1.23 -9.09
N ASN A 130 -3.53 1.24 -10.39
CA ASN A 130 -4.80 0.73 -10.90
C ASN A 130 -4.94 -0.78 -10.69
N ARG A 131 -3.86 -1.56 -10.82
CA ARG A 131 -3.88 -2.99 -10.46
C ARG A 131 -4.16 -3.20 -8.96
N CYS A 132 -3.60 -2.36 -8.10
CA CYS A 132 -3.96 -2.38 -6.67
C CYS A 132 -5.44 -2.01 -6.47
N ALA A 133 -5.94 -1.04 -7.23
CA ALA A 133 -7.34 -0.62 -7.17
C ALA A 133 -8.30 -1.74 -7.57
N GLU A 134 -7.95 -2.56 -8.57
CA GLU A 134 -8.73 -3.75 -8.94
C GLU A 134 -8.84 -4.74 -7.78
N ALA A 135 -7.74 -5.01 -7.07
CA ALA A 135 -7.75 -5.87 -5.89
C ALA A 135 -8.68 -5.33 -4.78
N PHE A 136 -8.53 -4.06 -4.40
CA PHE A 136 -9.39 -3.44 -3.39
C PHE A 136 -10.85 -3.31 -3.82
N ARG A 137 -11.11 -3.12 -5.12
CA ARG A 137 -12.48 -3.14 -5.68
C ARG A 137 -13.13 -4.50 -5.41
N ALA A 138 -12.46 -5.60 -5.73
CA ALA A 138 -12.98 -6.94 -5.50
C ALA A 138 -13.22 -7.21 -4.00
N LEU A 139 -12.29 -6.79 -3.14
CA LEU A 139 -12.44 -6.90 -1.68
C LEU A 139 -13.61 -6.07 -1.13
N ARG A 140 -13.84 -4.86 -1.64
CA ARG A 140 -15.00 -4.03 -1.24
C ARG A 140 -16.32 -4.66 -1.68
N ILE A 141 -16.38 -5.22 -2.88
CA ILE A 141 -17.57 -5.95 -3.37
C ILE A 141 -17.82 -7.16 -2.46
N ALA A 142 -16.78 -7.91 -2.11
CA ALA A 142 -16.88 -9.04 -1.18
C ALA A 142 -17.44 -8.62 0.18
N GLN A 143 -16.93 -7.53 0.76
CA GLN A 143 -17.45 -7.00 2.03
C GLN A 143 -18.91 -6.54 1.95
N LEU A 144 -19.34 -5.95 0.82
CA LEU A 144 -20.73 -5.56 0.60
C LEU A 144 -21.65 -6.77 0.49
N GLU A 145 -21.22 -7.80 -0.25
CA GLU A 145 -21.96 -9.05 -0.39
C GLU A 145 -22.04 -9.81 0.94
N LEU A 146 -20.96 -9.91 1.71
CA LEU A 146 -20.95 -10.53 3.04
C LEU A 146 -21.93 -9.84 4.01
N ARG A 147 -22.01 -8.51 3.95
CA ARG A 147 -22.94 -7.72 4.78
C ARG A 147 -24.37 -7.71 4.24
N GLY A 148 -24.63 -8.30 3.07
CA GLY A 148 -25.93 -8.24 2.41
C GLY A 148 -26.36 -6.82 2.01
N LYS A 149 -25.41 -5.92 1.81
CA LYS A 149 -25.64 -4.51 1.43
C LYS A 149 -25.35 -4.23 -0.04
N TYR A 150 -25.00 -5.27 -0.80
CA TYR A 150 -24.76 -5.12 -2.23
C TYR A 150 -26.07 -4.91 -2.98
N ASP A 151 -26.13 -3.78 -3.68
CA ASP A 151 -27.19 -3.41 -4.60
C ASP A 151 -26.59 -3.17 -5.98
N ALA A 152 -26.98 -4.00 -6.97
CA ALA A 152 -26.41 -3.95 -8.31
C ALA A 152 -26.71 -2.63 -9.04
N GLU A 153 -27.89 -2.02 -8.82
CA GLU A 153 -28.27 -0.79 -9.51
C GLU A 153 -27.39 0.40 -9.10
N PHE A 154 -26.98 0.44 -7.83
CA PHE A 154 -26.13 1.51 -7.29
C PHE A 154 -24.64 1.18 -7.36
N HIS A 155 -24.25 -0.06 -7.06
CA HIS A 155 -22.84 -0.42 -6.92
C HIS A 155 -22.18 -0.79 -8.24
N ASP A 156 -22.88 -1.39 -9.21
CA ASP A 156 -22.25 -1.74 -10.50
C ASP A 156 -21.72 -0.48 -11.22
N PRO A 157 -22.49 0.63 -11.36
CA PRO A 157 -21.99 1.86 -11.96
C PRO A 157 -20.88 2.51 -11.13
N ALA A 158 -21.00 2.49 -9.80
CA ALA A 158 -19.98 3.06 -8.92
C ALA A 158 -18.63 2.34 -9.04
N PHE A 159 -18.66 1.02 -9.24
CA PHE A 159 -17.46 0.20 -9.39
C PHE A 159 -16.95 0.12 -10.84
N ALA A 160 -17.73 0.51 -11.86
CA ALA A 160 -17.29 0.50 -13.25
C ALA A 160 -16.14 1.49 -13.54
N GLY A 161 -16.14 2.64 -12.86
CA GLY A 161 -15.08 3.67 -12.95
C GLY A 161 -14.05 3.63 -11.83
N PHE A 162 -13.96 2.51 -11.08
CA PHE A 162 -13.10 2.42 -9.92
C PHE A 162 -11.62 2.40 -10.31
N THR A 163 -10.89 3.43 -9.89
CA THR A 163 -9.45 3.58 -10.14
C THR A 163 -8.73 3.84 -8.82
N TRP A 164 -7.40 3.93 -8.86
CA TRP A 164 -6.61 4.22 -7.66
C TRP A 164 -7.03 5.51 -6.93
N ARG A 165 -7.63 6.47 -7.64
CA ARG A 165 -8.14 7.72 -7.05
C ARG A 165 -9.31 7.53 -6.08
N ALA A 166 -9.99 6.38 -6.14
CA ALA A 166 -11.08 6.01 -5.25
C ALA A 166 -10.60 5.26 -3.98
N LEU A 167 -9.29 4.98 -3.88
CA LEU A 167 -8.70 4.32 -2.72
C LEU A 167 -8.64 5.27 -1.53
N GLY A 168 -9.02 4.76 -0.37
CA GLY A 168 -8.90 5.49 0.89
C GLY A 168 -7.44 5.54 1.37
N PRO A 169 -7.10 6.44 2.31
CA PRO A 169 -5.73 6.55 2.85
C PRO A 169 -5.21 5.25 3.50
N ALA A 170 -6.11 4.43 4.05
CA ALA A 170 -5.73 3.12 4.61
C ALA A 170 -5.39 2.10 3.53
N GLU A 171 -6.15 2.06 2.43
CA GLU A 171 -5.88 1.15 1.31
C GLU A 171 -4.60 1.56 0.58
N LEU A 172 -4.39 2.86 0.37
CA LEU A 172 -3.15 3.39 -0.20
C LEU A 172 -1.91 3.05 0.64
N ARG A 173 -2.05 3.01 1.97
CA ARG A 173 -0.97 2.58 2.89
C ARG A 173 -0.65 1.09 2.78
N SER A 174 -1.63 0.29 2.36
CA SER A 174 -1.50 -1.15 2.14
C SER A 174 -1.16 -1.50 0.69
N CYS A 175 -1.08 -0.52 -0.22
CA CYS A 175 -0.58 -0.74 -1.56
C CYS A 175 0.95 -0.88 -1.52
N PRO A 176 1.53 -1.88 -2.21
CA PRO A 176 2.96 -1.96 -2.39
C PRO A 176 3.53 -0.66 -2.98
N PRO A 177 4.62 -0.10 -2.43
CA PRO A 177 5.07 1.26 -2.72
C PRO A 177 5.79 1.36 -4.07
N PHE A 178 5.34 2.24 -4.97
CA PHE A 178 6.06 2.52 -6.22
C PHE A 178 7.24 3.46 -5.98
N VAL A 179 8.48 2.98 -6.16
CA VAL A 179 9.69 3.71 -5.81
C VAL A 179 10.48 4.14 -7.05
N VAL A 180 10.82 5.43 -7.10
CA VAL A 180 11.75 6.01 -8.08
C VAL A 180 13.07 6.30 -7.37
N MET A 181 14.13 5.64 -7.81
CA MET A 181 15.49 5.83 -7.29
C MET A 181 16.11 7.06 -7.96
N ALA A 182 16.67 7.97 -7.16
CA ALA A 182 17.28 9.19 -7.67
C ALA A 182 18.60 9.47 -6.94
N SER A 183 19.73 9.36 -7.64
CA SER A 183 20.99 9.92 -7.13
C SER A 183 21.01 11.44 -7.28
N PHE A 184 21.43 12.17 -6.25
CA PHE A 184 21.54 13.64 -6.26
C PHE A 184 23.00 14.15 -6.21
N ASP A 185 23.95 13.28 -6.55
CA ASP A 185 25.36 13.61 -6.70
C ASP A 185 25.62 14.09 -8.13
N GLY A 186 25.51 15.41 -8.38
CA GLY A 186 25.73 15.99 -9.71
C GLY A 186 24.75 17.12 -10.06
N ASP A 187 24.20 17.09 -11.29
CA ASP A 187 23.19 18.07 -11.74
C ASP A 187 21.87 17.89 -10.96
N ARG A 188 21.74 18.70 -9.92
CA ARG A 188 20.59 18.70 -9.01
C ARG A 188 19.37 19.39 -9.63
N GLY A 189 19.55 20.32 -10.58
CA GLY A 189 18.47 21.18 -11.08
C GLY A 189 17.46 20.39 -11.91
N ALA A 190 17.94 19.73 -12.97
CA ALA A 190 17.08 18.95 -13.86
C ALA A 190 16.38 17.79 -13.13
N ARG A 191 17.11 17.08 -12.26
CA ARG A 191 16.56 16.00 -11.43
C ARG A 191 15.50 16.51 -10.46
N LEU A 192 15.77 17.62 -9.76
CA LEU A 192 14.81 18.20 -8.81
C LEU A 192 13.54 18.66 -9.51
N ARG A 193 13.63 19.29 -10.69
CA ARG A 193 12.45 19.65 -11.49
C ARG A 193 11.60 18.42 -11.82
N LYS A 194 12.24 17.35 -12.28
CA LYS A 194 11.55 16.10 -12.62
C LYS A 194 10.87 15.48 -11.40
N VAL A 195 11.56 15.44 -10.26
CA VAL A 195 10.97 15.01 -8.99
C VAL A 195 9.75 15.85 -8.63
N MET A 196 9.84 17.18 -8.75
CA MET A 196 8.68 18.05 -8.50
C MET A 196 7.52 17.76 -9.45
N SER A 197 7.78 17.52 -10.74
CA SER A 197 6.73 17.13 -11.72
C SER A 197 6.05 15.82 -11.33
N LEU A 198 6.84 14.79 -10.98
CA LEU A 198 6.32 13.50 -10.52
C LEU A 198 5.45 13.65 -9.25
N LEU A 199 5.90 14.45 -8.29
CA LEU A 199 5.16 14.70 -7.05
C LEU A 199 3.88 15.53 -7.28
N GLN A 200 3.86 16.41 -8.29
CA GLN A 200 2.66 17.18 -8.69
C GLN A 200 1.56 16.32 -9.31
N SER A 201 1.90 15.13 -9.84
CA SER A 201 0.89 14.18 -10.34
C SER A 201 -0.12 13.74 -9.27
N GLY A 202 0.23 13.88 -7.99
CA GLY A 202 -0.60 13.46 -6.86
C GLY A 202 -0.64 11.93 -6.65
N MET A 203 -0.02 11.14 -7.52
CA MET A 203 0.14 9.70 -7.31
C MET A 203 1.06 9.44 -6.11
N PRO A 204 0.86 8.37 -5.34
CA PRO A 204 1.67 8.04 -4.17
C PRO A 204 3.06 7.47 -4.54
N ILE A 205 3.76 8.13 -5.47
CA ILE A 205 5.13 7.82 -5.89
C ILE A 205 6.10 8.19 -4.77
N LYS A 206 7.06 7.29 -4.53
CA LYS A 206 8.13 7.47 -3.53
C LYS A 206 9.46 7.71 -4.21
N VAL A 207 10.00 8.91 -4.06
CA VAL A 207 11.32 9.21 -4.58
C VAL A 207 12.36 8.91 -3.51
N ALA A 208 13.18 7.88 -3.71
CA ALA A 208 14.33 7.59 -2.88
C ALA A 208 15.53 8.43 -3.35
N ALA A 209 15.72 9.59 -2.71
CA ALA A 209 16.78 10.54 -3.02
C ALA A 209 18.09 10.14 -2.33
N LEU A 210 18.91 9.37 -3.03
CA LEU A 210 20.23 8.91 -2.57
C LEU A 210 21.27 10.03 -2.70
N ARG A 211 22.02 10.27 -1.63
CA ARG A 211 23.01 11.34 -1.57
C ARG A 211 24.32 10.88 -0.93
N SER A 212 25.42 10.90 -1.66
CA SER A 212 26.75 10.60 -1.09
C SER A 212 27.54 11.88 -0.74
N SER A 213 27.13 13.02 -1.31
CA SER A 213 27.75 14.34 -1.11
C SER A 213 26.84 15.32 -0.35
N PHE A 214 27.47 16.18 0.47
CA PHE A 214 26.79 17.30 1.10
C PHE A 214 26.64 18.47 0.12
N ARG A 215 25.83 19.45 0.50
CA ARG A 215 25.74 20.68 -0.28
C ARG A 215 27.06 21.43 -0.18
N ASP A 216 27.66 21.74 -1.32
CA ASP A 216 28.56 22.88 -1.39
C ASP A 216 27.71 24.15 -1.45
N ALA A 217 27.77 24.97 -0.39
CA ALA A 217 27.02 26.22 -0.31
C ALA A 217 27.38 27.20 -1.44
N ARG A 218 28.51 26.98 -2.13
CA ARG A 218 29.00 27.79 -3.26
C ARG A 218 28.61 27.26 -4.64
N ALA A 219 27.99 26.10 -4.75
CA ALA A 219 27.60 25.56 -6.06
C ALA A 219 26.40 26.35 -6.62
N ALA A 220 26.61 27.03 -7.75
CA ALA A 220 25.53 27.68 -8.50
C ALA A 220 24.68 26.61 -9.21
N SER A 221 23.35 26.69 -9.07
CA SER A 221 22.44 25.97 -9.96
C SER A 221 22.53 26.58 -11.35
N ILE A 222 22.76 25.75 -12.36
CA ILE A 222 22.81 26.17 -13.78
C ILE A 222 21.39 26.21 -14.38
N ASP A 223 20.39 25.69 -13.67
CA ASP A 223 19.06 25.50 -14.19
C ASP A 223 18.12 26.68 -13.92
N ALA A 224 17.68 27.37 -14.97
CA ALA A 224 16.79 28.53 -14.90
C ALA A 224 15.38 28.22 -14.34
N GLY A 225 14.95 26.95 -14.37
CA GLY A 225 13.63 26.54 -13.88
C GLY A 225 13.54 26.25 -12.39
N VAL A 226 14.67 26.17 -11.69
CA VAL A 226 14.73 25.85 -10.25
C VAL A 226 15.62 26.88 -9.55
N PRO A 227 15.10 27.64 -8.57
CA PRO A 227 15.92 28.60 -7.84
C PRO A 227 17.17 27.92 -7.28
N SER A 228 18.33 28.57 -7.36
CA SER A 228 19.61 28.02 -6.87
C SER A 228 19.64 27.72 -5.36
N THR A 229 18.68 28.27 -4.62
CA THR A 229 18.46 28.03 -3.20
C THR A 229 17.56 26.83 -2.92
N MET A 230 16.83 26.33 -3.92
CA MET A 230 15.89 25.22 -3.76
C MET A 230 16.64 23.90 -3.76
N THR A 231 16.38 23.10 -2.73
CA THR A 231 16.98 21.79 -2.53
C THR A 231 15.90 20.76 -2.18
N VAL A 232 16.28 19.49 -2.20
CA VAL A 232 15.40 18.36 -1.83
C VAL A 232 14.81 18.59 -0.43
N GLU A 233 15.61 19.07 0.52
CA GLU A 233 15.21 19.37 1.91
C GLU A 233 14.21 20.51 2.03
N THR A 234 14.16 21.42 1.06
CA THR A 234 13.20 22.54 1.04
C THR A 234 11.87 22.18 0.38
N LEU A 235 11.74 20.98 -0.19
CA LEU A 235 10.50 20.53 -0.84
C LEU A 235 9.26 20.65 0.05
N PRO A 236 9.29 20.32 1.36
CA PRO A 236 8.14 20.53 2.24
C PRO A 236 7.60 21.97 2.29
N LEU A 237 8.49 22.95 2.12
CA LEU A 237 8.12 24.37 2.12
C LEU A 237 7.43 24.76 0.79
N ALA A 238 7.90 24.18 -0.32
CA ALA A 238 7.38 24.46 -1.67
C ALA A 238 6.13 23.62 -2.01
N MET A 239 6.05 22.39 -1.50
CA MET A 239 5.06 21.38 -1.86
C MET A 239 4.43 20.79 -0.58
N ARG A 240 3.57 21.58 0.07
CA ARG A 240 2.96 21.21 1.38
C ARG A 240 2.18 19.89 1.37
N GLY A 241 1.76 19.40 0.21
CA GLY A 241 1.01 18.14 0.09
C GLY A 241 1.87 16.87 0.02
N VAL A 242 3.19 16.99 0.05
CA VAL A 242 4.16 15.89 -0.13
C VAL A 242 4.70 15.43 1.22
N TYR A 243 4.78 14.12 1.45
CA TYR A 243 5.48 13.57 2.61
C TYR A 243 7.00 13.65 2.40
N PHE A 244 7.76 14.03 3.41
CA PHE A 244 9.21 14.10 3.30
C PHE A 244 9.88 13.48 4.51
N VAL A 245 10.95 12.73 4.30
CA VAL A 245 11.83 12.28 5.37
C VAL A 245 13.28 12.38 4.92
N GLN A 246 14.12 12.98 5.75
CA GLN A 246 15.56 12.95 5.61
C GLN A 246 16.15 12.10 6.73
N THR A 247 16.79 11.00 6.35
CA THR A 247 17.28 9.99 7.28
C THR A 247 18.63 9.39 6.86
N CYS A 248 19.33 8.72 7.77
CA CYS A 248 20.57 8.01 7.46
C CYS A 248 20.77 6.84 8.45
N ALA A 249 21.69 5.93 8.13
CA ALA A 249 21.94 4.75 8.96
C ALA A 249 22.48 5.04 10.38
N ALA A 250 22.92 6.27 10.66
CA ALA A 250 23.28 6.69 12.02
C ALA A 250 22.05 7.01 12.89
N ALA A 251 20.85 7.07 12.31
CA ALA A 251 19.64 7.39 13.04
C ALA A 251 19.09 6.18 13.82
N PRO A 252 18.66 6.38 15.07
CA PRO A 252 18.16 5.28 15.91
C PRO A 252 16.90 4.62 15.35
N GLU A 253 16.03 5.38 14.67
CA GLU A 253 14.78 4.87 14.08
C GLU A 253 14.83 4.75 12.54
N PHE A 254 16.03 4.57 11.95
CA PHE A 254 16.22 4.56 10.49
C PHE A 254 15.21 3.68 9.72
N GLN A 255 15.08 2.40 10.12
CA GLN A 255 14.19 1.45 9.45
C GLN A 255 12.70 1.83 9.57
N LYS A 256 12.29 2.29 10.75
CA LYS A 256 10.92 2.74 11.00
C LYS A 256 10.58 3.97 10.16
N GLN A 257 11.50 4.93 10.05
CA GLN A 257 11.34 6.12 9.22
C GLN A 257 11.26 5.80 7.73
N LEU A 258 12.10 4.88 7.27
CA LEU A 258 12.11 4.41 5.89
C LEU A 258 10.79 3.72 5.54
N SER A 259 10.34 2.77 6.38
CA SER A 259 9.05 2.09 6.22
C SER A 259 7.87 3.06 6.25
N ALA A 260 7.86 4.02 7.18
CA ALA A 260 6.81 5.04 7.24
C ALA A 260 6.78 5.92 5.97
N GLY A 261 7.93 6.30 5.44
CA GLY A 261 8.02 7.07 4.20
C GLY A 261 7.53 6.31 2.97
N LEU A 262 7.91 5.02 2.88
CA LEU A 262 7.48 4.13 1.81
C LEU A 262 5.97 3.90 1.83
N THR A 263 5.38 3.77 3.02
CA THR A 263 3.96 3.43 3.18
C THR A 263 3.03 4.64 3.24
N ALA A 264 3.55 5.87 3.38
CA ALA A 264 2.70 7.05 3.46
C ALA A 264 1.71 7.14 2.26
N PRO A 265 0.45 7.53 2.43
CA PRO A 265 -0.53 7.52 1.34
C PRO A 265 -0.33 8.64 0.30
N ARG A 266 0.59 9.57 0.57
CA ARG A 266 0.89 10.73 -0.28
C ARG A 266 2.13 10.52 -1.15
N PRO A 267 2.27 11.24 -2.27
CA PRO A 267 3.57 11.40 -2.92
C PRO A 267 4.62 11.80 -1.89
N GLY A 268 5.81 11.23 -1.98
CA GLY A 268 6.82 11.47 -0.95
C GLY A 268 8.26 11.38 -1.43
N VAL A 269 9.14 12.03 -0.68
CA VAL A 269 10.59 11.95 -0.88
C VAL A 269 11.27 11.42 0.37
N ILE A 270 12.12 10.42 0.18
CA ILE A 270 12.93 9.79 1.21
C ILE A 270 14.37 10.12 0.87
N SER A 271 14.93 11.14 1.52
CA SER A 271 16.33 11.51 1.34
C SER A 271 17.21 10.69 2.27
N VAL A 272 18.12 9.90 1.68
CA VAL A 272 19.01 9.00 2.42
C VAL A 272 20.46 9.39 2.17
N LEU A 273 21.23 9.59 3.25
CA LEU A 273 22.67 9.71 3.16
C LEU A 273 23.29 8.34 2.84
N CYS A 274 23.98 8.27 1.71
CA CYS A 274 24.61 7.06 1.18
C CYS A 274 26.14 7.08 1.35
N GLN A 275 26.68 5.87 1.41
CA GLN A 275 28.10 5.58 1.27
C GLN A 275 28.58 5.99 -0.12
N ARG A 276 29.79 6.53 -0.22
CA ARG A 276 30.45 6.82 -1.50
C ARG A 276 31.08 5.56 -2.08
N ASP A 277 31.30 5.53 -3.39
CA ASP A 277 31.83 4.33 -4.07
C ASP A 277 33.18 3.86 -3.50
N ASP A 278 34.07 4.81 -3.15
CA ASP A 278 35.40 4.54 -2.59
C ASP A 278 35.47 4.62 -1.05
N GLU A 279 34.33 4.59 -0.35
CA GLU A 279 34.28 4.75 1.10
C GLU A 279 34.01 3.42 1.81
N GLU A 280 34.83 3.06 2.80
CA GLU A 280 34.56 1.88 3.63
C GLU A 280 33.35 2.07 4.57
N GLN A 281 32.65 0.99 4.92
CA GLN A 281 31.45 1.05 5.75
C GLN A 281 31.67 1.72 7.12
N ALA A 282 32.84 1.50 7.74
CA ALA A 282 33.18 2.13 9.01
C ALA A 282 33.40 3.65 8.87
N ALA A 283 34.07 4.07 7.80
CA ALA A 283 34.27 5.49 7.46
C ALA A 283 32.92 6.17 7.17
N PHE A 284 32.04 5.49 6.42
CA PHE A 284 30.69 5.98 6.16
C PHE A 284 29.87 6.19 7.44
N ARG A 285 29.90 5.22 8.38
CA ARG A 285 29.20 5.36 9.67
C ARG A 285 29.68 6.58 10.45
N SER A 286 30.99 6.76 10.58
CA SER A 286 31.56 7.94 11.25
C SER A 286 31.18 9.24 10.53
N ARG A 287 31.21 9.28 9.19
CA ARG A 287 30.78 10.46 8.42
C ARG A 287 29.30 10.77 8.64
N ALA A 288 28.43 9.76 8.66
CA ALA A 288 27.00 9.94 8.88
C ALA A 288 26.72 10.49 10.28
N GLU A 289 27.36 9.94 11.32
CA GLU A 289 27.26 10.44 12.70
C GLU A 289 27.72 11.89 12.82
N HIS A 290 28.88 12.23 12.24
CA HIS A 290 29.38 13.61 12.23
C HIS A 290 28.47 14.55 11.46
N ALA A 291 27.92 14.12 10.32
CA ALA A 291 27.01 14.95 9.52
C ALA A 291 25.72 15.30 10.26
N VAL A 292 25.17 14.35 11.02
CA VAL A 292 23.99 14.57 11.86
C VAL A 292 24.34 15.49 13.04
N ARG A 293 25.45 15.25 13.74
CA ARG A 293 25.91 16.08 14.87
C ARG A 293 26.19 17.53 14.44
N ALA A 294 26.92 17.71 13.34
CA ALA A 294 27.27 19.02 12.80
C ALA A 294 26.13 19.73 12.06
N ARG A 295 24.94 19.11 11.97
CA ARG A 295 23.78 19.61 11.20
C ARG A 295 24.07 19.84 9.71
N ALA A 296 25.08 19.17 9.16
CA ALA A 296 25.35 19.14 7.73
C ALA A 296 24.32 18.28 6.98
N PHE A 297 23.71 17.32 7.68
CA PHE A 297 22.61 16.50 7.20
C PHE A 297 21.57 16.33 8.33
N PRO A 298 20.71 17.34 8.57
CA PRO A 298 19.75 17.29 9.68
C PRO A 298 18.68 16.23 9.43
N MET A 299 18.38 15.43 10.43
CA MET A 299 17.32 14.43 10.38
C MET A 299 15.96 15.10 10.56
N PHE A 300 15.01 14.90 9.67
CA PHE A 300 13.65 15.38 9.94
C PHE A 300 12.61 14.67 9.09
N THR A 301 11.38 14.68 9.59
CA THR A 301 10.20 14.23 8.88
C THR A 301 9.24 15.39 8.72
N TYR A 302 8.60 15.49 7.57
CA TYR A 302 7.42 16.32 7.34
C TYR A 302 6.29 15.41 6.89
N ASP A 303 5.28 15.29 7.75
CA ASP A 303 4.06 14.55 7.47
C ASP A 303 2.87 15.52 7.43
N PRO A 304 2.33 15.83 6.24
CA PRO A 304 1.21 16.76 6.11
C PRO A 304 -0.10 16.22 6.69
N ASP A 305 -0.21 14.91 6.95
CA ASP A 305 -1.41 14.31 7.55
C ASP A 305 -1.34 14.27 9.09
N ARG A 306 -0.21 14.67 9.69
CA ARG A 306 0.00 14.63 11.14
C ARG A 306 -0.82 15.66 11.91
N ASP A 307 -0.92 16.89 11.40
CA ASP A 307 -1.67 17.99 12.01
C ASP A 307 -2.12 18.99 10.93
N SER A 308 -3.19 19.72 11.20
CA SER A 308 -3.65 20.85 10.38
C SER A 308 -2.68 22.04 10.34
N ARG A 309 -1.87 22.21 11.38
CA ARG A 309 -0.91 23.33 11.53
C ARG A 309 0.43 22.92 10.93
N PHE A 310 0.83 23.63 9.88
CA PHE A 310 2.06 23.39 9.12
C PHE A 310 3.31 23.13 9.98
N VAL A 311 3.52 23.90 11.06
CA VAL A 311 4.71 23.76 11.91
C VAL A 311 4.73 22.42 12.66
N LEU A 312 3.57 21.86 13.00
CA LEU A 312 3.45 20.60 13.73
C LEU A 312 3.50 19.37 12.83
N CYS A 313 3.49 19.57 11.50
CA CYS A 313 3.79 18.52 10.54
C CYS A 313 5.28 18.14 10.57
N PHE A 314 6.16 19.00 11.11
CA PHE A 314 7.60 18.74 11.20
C PHE A 314 7.97 17.99 12.48
N ASP A 315 8.82 16.98 12.32
CA ASP A 315 9.50 16.27 13.39
C ASP A 315 11.01 16.38 13.25
N LEU A 316 11.66 16.93 14.28
CA LEU A 316 13.13 17.09 14.35
C LEU A 316 13.74 16.28 15.51
N SER A 317 12.94 15.46 16.20
CA SER A 317 13.33 14.74 17.41
C SER A 317 14.45 13.72 17.21
N SER A 318 14.68 13.28 15.96
CA SER A 318 15.72 12.31 15.59
C SER A 318 17.13 12.89 15.56
N ASN A 319 17.31 14.19 15.82
CA ASN A 319 18.63 14.79 15.92
C ASN A 319 19.13 14.77 17.36
N PRO A 320 20.45 14.59 17.58
CA PRO A 320 21.05 14.68 18.90
C PRO A 320 20.89 16.09 19.50
N SER A 321 20.79 16.16 20.83
CA SER A 321 20.82 17.43 21.57
C SER A 321 22.10 18.21 21.25
N LEU A 322 22.02 19.55 21.28
CA LEU A 322 23.19 20.41 21.04
C LEU A 322 24.33 20.15 22.04
N ASP A 323 23.98 19.73 23.26
CA ASP A 323 24.92 19.47 24.35
C ASP A 323 25.33 17.99 24.46
N ALA A 324 24.89 17.13 23.52
CA ALA A 324 25.29 15.73 23.51
C ALA A 324 26.75 15.59 23.03
N PRO A 325 27.62 14.86 23.75
CA PRO A 325 29.05 14.73 23.42
C PRO A 325 29.33 14.00 22.10
#